data_AF-A0A4Q3V081-F1
#
_entry.id   AF-A0A4Q3V081-F1
#
_cell.length_a   1.000
_cell.length_b   1.000
_cell.length_c   1.000
_cell.angle_alpha   90.00
_cell.angle_beta   90.00
_cell.angle_gamma   90.00
#
_symmetry.space_group_name_H-M   'P 1'
#
loop_
_entity.id
_entity.type
_entity.pdbx_description
1 polymer ?
#
loop_
_entity_poly.entity_id
_entity_poly.type
_entity_poly.pdbx_seq_one_letter_code
_entity_poly.pdbx_strand_id
1 'polypeptide(L)'
;MDKKTAAYLLASLLERAQRDGGAGSVSSHEIKALRLAVQALDPDTELPALVGTSPPGSSPGSATATTAASAQAASTPPNPPELPIVKLVVDSLQQSEPSDEDVLLCLDFGTAMSKAFASLAPDEYLDLELGAAAGRSGYTLPSSVFIADDGKVYFGQEAIERSEGLTDSGRQRLDSIKAWLSQQTEGNLDGDARVLQKSWNPTAFKLTQGDLIRIYLAYLTDIANQALSVYEVHGKEVGRYVKRRFARPCWPDQAQTKWADKLMRTMLAEAQVLADTFSDRWAGGISVAELKAALEQVRRLPSRPDYLIGDSVPEPV
;
A
#
# COMPACT_ATOMS: atom_id res chain seq x y z
N MET A 1 -16.23 -5.02 29.44
CA MET A 1 -17.09 -5.06 28.24
C MET A 1 -18.33 -5.88 28.59
N ASP A 2 -19.51 -5.33 28.42
CA ASP A 2 -20.76 -6.03 28.71
C ASP A 2 -21.15 -6.99 27.57
N LYS A 3 -22.00 -7.98 27.88
CA LYS A 3 -22.38 -9.05 26.95
C LYS A 3 -23.08 -8.55 25.70
N LYS A 4 -23.82 -7.43 25.80
CA LYS A 4 -24.57 -6.85 24.69
C LYS A 4 -23.61 -6.18 23.70
N THR A 5 -22.67 -5.38 24.21
CA THR A 5 -21.57 -4.82 23.41
C THR A 5 -20.72 -5.91 22.74
N ALA A 6 -20.51 -7.05 23.41
CA ALA A 6 -19.83 -8.21 22.83
C ALA A 6 -20.60 -8.88 21.69
N ALA A 7 -21.91 -9.06 21.86
CA ALA A 7 -22.77 -9.59 20.81
C ALA A 7 -22.78 -8.68 19.57
N TYR A 8 -22.88 -7.35 19.75
CA TYR A 8 -22.84 -6.38 18.65
C TYR A 8 -21.52 -6.41 17.86
N LEU A 9 -20.38 -6.47 18.55
CA LEU A 9 -19.07 -6.52 17.90
C LEU A 9 -18.87 -7.83 17.11
N LEU A 10 -19.33 -8.95 17.66
CA LEU A 10 -19.28 -10.24 16.97
C LEU A 10 -20.25 -10.32 15.79
N ALA A 11 -21.44 -9.71 15.90
CA ALA A 11 -22.40 -9.61 14.80
C ALA A 11 -21.83 -8.77 13.65
N SER A 12 -21.23 -7.62 13.96
CA SER A 12 -20.53 -6.76 12.99
C SER A 12 -19.35 -7.49 12.31
N LEU A 13 -18.59 -8.29 13.07
CA LEU A 13 -17.52 -9.12 12.51
C LEU A 13 -18.05 -10.20 11.56
N LEU A 14 -19.17 -10.83 11.92
CA LEU A 14 -19.83 -11.85 11.10
C LEU A 14 -20.38 -11.28 9.79
N GLU A 15 -20.96 -10.08 9.84
CA GLU A 15 -21.47 -9.35 8.69
C GLU A 15 -20.35 -9.01 7.70
N ARG A 16 -19.20 -8.53 8.19
CA ARG A 16 -18.01 -8.29 7.37
C ARG A 16 -17.49 -9.57 6.73
N ALA A 17 -17.33 -10.64 7.52
CA ALA A 17 -16.87 -11.94 7.02
C ALA A 17 -17.77 -12.54 5.93
N GLN A 18 -19.07 -12.17 5.90
CA GLN A 18 -20.02 -12.63 4.89
C GLN A 18 -20.08 -11.74 3.64
N ARG A 19 -19.91 -10.42 3.78
CA ARG A 19 -19.88 -9.49 2.65
C ARG A 19 -18.64 -9.65 1.77
N ASP A 20 -17.49 -9.99 2.36
CA ASP A 20 -16.20 -10.05 1.66
C ASP A 20 -15.98 -11.36 0.87
N GLY A 21 -17.04 -12.15 0.63
CA GLY A 21 -17.01 -13.22 -0.37
C GLY A 21 -15.94 -14.30 -0.18
N GLY A 22 -15.56 -14.64 1.05
CA GLY A 22 -14.73 -15.82 1.32
C GLY A 22 -13.26 -15.72 0.86
N ALA A 23 -12.71 -14.51 0.74
CA ALA A 23 -11.26 -14.35 0.56
C ALA A 23 -10.49 -14.60 1.88
N GLY A 24 -10.34 -15.89 2.24
CA GLY A 24 -9.15 -16.41 2.89
C GLY A 24 -8.91 -16.20 4.40
N SER A 25 -9.80 -15.55 5.17
CA SER A 25 -9.52 -15.30 6.61
C SER A 25 -10.40 -16.04 7.61
N VAL A 26 -11.56 -16.59 7.22
CA VAL A 26 -12.49 -17.26 8.15
C VAL A 26 -13.10 -18.51 7.51
N SER A 27 -12.86 -19.67 8.10
CA SER A 27 -13.44 -20.95 7.71
C SER A 27 -14.94 -21.05 8.02
N SER A 28 -15.63 -21.96 7.36
CA SER A 28 -17.05 -22.26 7.63
C SER A 28 -17.31 -22.67 9.09
N HIS A 29 -16.32 -23.27 9.76
CA HIS A 29 -16.39 -23.66 11.17
C HIS A 29 -16.30 -22.44 12.09
N GLU A 30 -15.45 -21.47 11.76
CA GLU A 30 -15.32 -20.21 12.52
C GLU A 30 -16.58 -19.34 12.37
N ILE A 31 -17.17 -19.28 11.17
CA ILE A 31 -18.48 -18.61 10.97
C ILE A 31 -19.56 -19.25 11.84
N LYS A 32 -19.58 -20.59 11.94
CA LYS A 32 -20.54 -21.31 12.79
C LYS A 32 -20.28 -21.05 14.28
N ALA A 33 -19.01 -21.02 14.70
CA ALA A 33 -18.63 -20.72 16.07
C ALA A 33 -19.01 -19.28 16.48
N LEU A 34 -18.77 -18.30 15.59
CA LEU A 34 -19.14 -16.90 15.82
C LEU A 34 -20.65 -16.72 15.98
N ARG A 35 -21.47 -17.42 15.16
CA ARG A 35 -22.93 -17.39 15.33
C ARG A 35 -23.38 -17.96 16.68
N LEU A 36 -22.80 -19.08 17.09
CA LEU A 36 -23.11 -19.68 18.40
C LEU A 36 -22.70 -18.73 19.55
N ALA A 37 -21.59 -18.02 19.39
CA ALA A 37 -21.14 -17.03 20.36
C ALA A 37 -22.10 -15.83 20.45
N VAL A 38 -22.58 -15.30 19.32
CA VAL A 38 -23.57 -14.21 19.32
C VAL A 38 -24.87 -14.66 19.99
N GLN A 39 -25.41 -15.83 19.63
CA GLN A 39 -26.64 -16.36 20.22
C GLN A 39 -26.52 -16.64 21.74
N ALA A 40 -25.34 -17.04 22.21
CA ALA A 40 -25.10 -17.25 23.62
C ALA A 40 -24.95 -15.95 24.42
N LEU A 41 -24.57 -14.85 23.75
CA LEU A 41 -24.35 -13.54 24.38
C LEU A 41 -25.60 -12.66 24.35
N ASP A 42 -26.39 -12.72 23.28
CA ASP A 42 -27.67 -12.03 23.12
C ASP A 42 -28.60 -12.81 22.19
N PRO A 43 -29.58 -13.57 22.74
CA PRO A 43 -30.51 -14.39 21.96
C PRO A 43 -31.41 -13.59 21.01
N ASP A 44 -31.60 -12.30 21.26
CA ASP A 44 -32.52 -11.42 20.52
C ASP A 44 -31.82 -10.68 19.36
N THR A 45 -30.51 -10.89 19.16
CA THR A 45 -29.75 -10.26 18.07
C THR A 45 -30.05 -10.95 16.73
N GLU A 46 -30.59 -10.19 15.76
CA GLU A 46 -30.84 -10.68 14.40
C GLU A 46 -29.52 -10.97 13.66
N LEU A 47 -29.37 -12.21 13.19
CA LEU A 47 -28.18 -12.66 12.46
C LEU A 47 -28.38 -12.61 10.94
N PRO A 48 -27.38 -12.18 10.16
CA PRO A 48 -27.47 -12.19 8.70
C PRO A 48 -27.56 -13.62 8.11
N ALA A 49 -28.30 -13.74 7.00
CA ALA A 49 -28.59 -14.99 6.31
C ALA A 49 -27.36 -15.64 5.64
N LEU A 50 -27.30 -16.97 5.64
CA LEU A 50 -26.23 -17.74 4.98
C LEU A 50 -26.36 -17.67 3.45
N VAL A 51 -25.33 -17.19 2.77
CA VAL A 51 -25.11 -17.44 1.33
C VAL A 51 -24.29 -18.72 1.21
N GLY A 52 -24.87 -19.75 0.57
CA GLY A 52 -24.22 -21.05 0.41
C GLY A 52 -23.11 -21.01 -0.63
N THR A 53 -21.89 -21.40 -0.25
CA THR A 53 -20.78 -21.68 -1.18
C THR A 53 -20.71 -23.18 -1.45
N SER A 54 -20.73 -23.57 -2.72
CA SER A 54 -20.54 -24.96 -3.16
C SER A 54 -19.05 -25.34 -3.19
N PRO A 55 -18.66 -26.60 -2.90
CA PRO A 55 -17.26 -27.02 -2.88
C PRO A 55 -16.70 -27.35 -4.29
N PRO A 56 -15.36 -27.33 -4.46
CA PRO A 56 -14.68 -27.50 -5.74
C PRO A 56 -14.51 -28.98 -6.12
N GLY A 57 -14.65 -29.28 -7.41
CA GLY A 57 -14.34 -30.57 -8.01
C GLY A 57 -12.87 -30.68 -8.42
N SER A 58 -12.24 -31.80 -8.10
CA SER A 58 -10.83 -32.11 -8.32
C SER A 58 -10.63 -33.24 -9.35
N SER A 59 -9.40 -33.30 -9.90
CA SER A 59 -8.65 -34.47 -10.43
C SER A 59 -8.18 -34.34 -11.91
N PRO A 60 -7.23 -35.16 -12.42
CA PRO A 60 -5.84 -34.74 -12.70
C PRO A 60 -5.37 -35.10 -14.14
N GLY A 61 -4.15 -34.71 -14.55
CA GLY A 61 -3.58 -35.17 -15.82
C GLY A 61 -2.11 -34.77 -16.07
N SER A 62 -1.29 -35.78 -16.37
CA SER A 62 0.18 -35.82 -16.41
C SER A 62 0.91 -35.06 -17.55
N ALA A 63 2.12 -34.62 -17.19
CA ALA A 63 3.43 -34.64 -17.87
C ALA A 63 3.55 -34.77 -19.41
N THR A 64 4.40 -33.92 -20.02
CA THR A 64 5.64 -34.37 -20.70
C THR A 64 6.59 -33.20 -20.99
N ALA A 65 7.89 -33.49 -20.87
CA ALA A 65 9.02 -32.60 -21.08
C ALA A 65 9.39 -32.45 -22.57
N THR A 66 10.00 -31.33 -22.95
CA THR A 66 11.10 -31.34 -23.95
C THR A 66 12.01 -30.14 -23.72
N THR A 67 13.29 -30.45 -23.50
CA THR A 67 14.44 -29.57 -23.42
C THR A 67 14.89 -29.14 -24.82
N ALA A 68 15.14 -27.85 -25.02
CA ALA A 68 15.93 -27.36 -26.15
C ALA A 68 16.89 -26.27 -25.66
N ALA A 69 18.14 -26.66 -25.45
CA ALA A 69 19.25 -25.76 -25.15
C ALA A 69 19.62 -24.97 -26.41
N SER A 70 19.52 -23.65 -26.34
CA SER A 70 19.99 -22.74 -27.38
C SER A 70 21.24 -22.01 -26.88
N ALA A 71 22.33 -22.13 -27.65
CA ALA A 71 23.62 -21.53 -27.38
C ALA A 71 23.52 -19.99 -27.35
N GLN A 72 23.93 -19.39 -26.23
CA GLN A 72 23.91 -17.94 -26.03
C GLN A 72 25.23 -17.34 -26.52
N ALA A 73 25.19 -16.69 -27.68
CA ALA A 73 26.26 -15.83 -28.15
C ALA A 73 26.43 -14.65 -27.18
N ALA A 74 27.65 -14.43 -26.70
CA ALA A 74 27.99 -13.32 -25.81
C ALA A 74 27.85 -11.99 -26.57
N SER A 75 26.71 -11.32 -26.39
CA SER A 75 26.53 -9.93 -26.79
C SER A 75 27.21 -9.00 -25.79
N THR A 76 28.01 -8.07 -26.32
CA THR A 76 28.56 -6.91 -25.63
C THR A 76 27.53 -6.26 -24.70
N PRO A 77 27.91 -5.83 -23.47
CA PRO A 77 26.93 -5.30 -22.52
C PRO A 77 26.17 -4.11 -23.13
N PRO A 78 24.83 -4.14 -23.13
CA PRO A 78 24.04 -3.04 -23.66
C PRO A 78 24.31 -1.77 -22.86
N ASN A 79 24.37 -0.63 -23.57
CA ASN A 79 24.39 0.69 -22.94
C ASN A 79 23.23 0.81 -21.92
N PRO A 80 23.45 1.51 -20.80
CA PRO A 80 22.39 1.69 -19.81
C PRO A 80 21.15 2.30 -20.48
N PRO A 81 19.95 1.78 -20.18
CA PRO A 81 18.72 2.24 -20.82
C PRO A 81 18.48 3.72 -20.46
N GLU A 82 18.15 4.52 -21.47
CA GLU A 82 17.87 5.94 -21.30
C GLU A 82 16.53 6.14 -20.56
N LEU A 83 16.51 7.07 -19.60
CA LEU A 83 15.31 7.40 -18.83
C LEU A 83 14.45 8.42 -19.62
N PRO A 84 13.12 8.24 -19.65
CA PRO A 84 12.24 9.20 -20.30
C PRO A 84 12.22 10.55 -19.56
N ILE A 85 11.83 11.61 -20.28
CA ILE A 85 11.54 12.90 -19.66
C ILE A 85 10.16 12.82 -18.99
N VAL A 86 10.12 13.06 -17.69
CA VAL A 86 8.88 13.16 -16.91
C VAL A 86 8.70 14.61 -16.48
N LYS A 87 7.49 15.15 -16.68
CA LYS A 87 7.11 16.46 -16.13
C LYS A 87 6.57 16.25 -14.72
N LEU A 88 7.38 16.59 -13.70
CA LEU A 88 6.91 16.57 -12.32
C LEU A 88 5.82 17.62 -12.09
N VAL A 89 4.82 17.26 -11.27
CA VAL A 89 3.85 18.20 -10.71
C VAL A 89 4.39 18.66 -9.36
N VAL A 90 4.73 19.94 -9.23
CA VAL A 90 5.45 20.51 -8.09
C VAL A 90 4.63 21.56 -7.32
N ASP A 91 3.31 21.51 -7.46
CA ASP A 91 2.41 22.48 -6.85
C ASP A 91 2.48 22.47 -5.32
N SER A 92 2.74 21.31 -4.72
CA SER A 92 3.04 21.18 -3.29
C SER A 92 4.30 21.94 -2.85
N LEU A 93 5.25 22.27 -3.75
CA LEU A 93 6.40 23.10 -3.41
C LEU A 93 6.13 24.61 -3.47
N GLN A 94 4.99 25.01 -4.03
CA GLN A 94 4.60 26.42 -4.17
C GLN A 94 3.82 26.94 -2.95
N GLN A 95 3.52 26.04 -2.01
CA GLN A 95 2.82 26.31 -0.77
C GLN A 95 3.79 26.27 0.42
N SER A 96 3.44 26.93 1.51
CA SER A 96 4.19 26.88 2.77
C SER A 96 3.36 26.35 3.94
N GLU A 97 2.05 26.22 3.76
CA GLU A 97 1.09 25.87 4.81
C GLU A 97 0.06 24.85 4.29
N PRO A 98 -0.50 23.99 5.16
CA PRO A 98 -1.54 23.05 4.77
C PRO A 98 -2.78 23.76 4.21
N SER A 99 -3.49 23.11 3.28
CA SER A 99 -4.70 23.68 2.67
C SER A 99 -5.88 23.79 3.65
N ASP A 100 -5.93 22.90 4.64
CA ASP A 100 -7.04 22.77 5.59
C ASP A 100 -6.45 22.42 6.96
N GLU A 101 -6.25 23.44 7.82
CA GLU A 101 -5.52 23.30 9.10
C GLU A 101 -6.26 22.45 10.15
N ASP A 102 -7.58 22.39 10.05
CA ASP A 102 -8.42 21.60 10.96
C ASP A 102 -8.40 20.10 10.63
N VAL A 103 -7.83 19.72 9.48
CA VAL A 103 -7.79 18.34 9.01
C VAL A 103 -6.39 17.77 9.15
N LEU A 104 -6.28 16.65 9.86
CA LEU A 104 -5.05 15.88 9.97
C LEU A 104 -5.24 14.47 9.40
N LEU A 105 -4.55 14.18 8.30
CA LEU A 105 -4.55 12.87 7.68
C LEU A 105 -3.58 11.93 8.40
N CYS A 106 -4.06 10.79 8.85
CA CYS A 106 -3.27 9.77 9.55
C CYS A 106 -3.08 8.56 8.64
N LEU A 107 -1.83 8.29 8.27
CA LEU A 107 -1.45 7.19 7.40
C LEU A 107 -0.86 6.02 8.19
N ASP A 108 -1.42 4.83 8.01
CA ASP A 108 -0.84 3.58 8.49
C ASP A 108 -0.31 2.79 7.29
N PHE A 109 1.00 2.90 7.04
CA PHE A 109 1.69 2.05 6.09
C PHE A 109 1.95 0.68 6.72
N GLY A 110 0.95 -0.19 6.76
CA GLY A 110 1.05 -1.51 7.38
C GLY A 110 1.80 -2.53 6.53
N THR A 111 2.25 -3.62 7.16
CA THR A 111 3.03 -4.69 6.50
C THR A 111 2.22 -5.44 5.44
N ALA A 112 0.99 -5.84 5.77
CA ALA A 112 0.10 -6.55 4.86
C ALA A 112 -0.92 -5.62 4.19
N MET A 113 -1.53 -4.74 4.99
CA MET A 113 -2.55 -3.79 4.55
C MET A 113 -2.23 -2.40 5.08
N SER A 114 -2.35 -1.40 4.22
CA SER A 114 -2.30 0.01 4.59
C SER A 114 -3.70 0.56 4.85
N LYS A 115 -3.81 1.50 5.78
CA LYS A 115 -5.06 2.19 6.15
C LYS A 115 -4.83 3.68 6.29
N ALA A 116 -5.91 4.44 6.26
CA ALA A 116 -5.86 5.85 6.63
C ALA A 116 -7.19 6.29 7.23
N PHE A 117 -7.13 7.34 8.04
CA PHE A 117 -8.28 8.10 8.51
C PHE A 117 -7.87 9.57 8.60
N ALA A 118 -8.84 10.48 8.64
CA ALA A 118 -8.58 11.88 8.97
C ALA A 118 -9.20 12.23 10.32
N SER A 119 -8.52 13.06 11.11
CA SER A 119 -9.10 13.66 12.32
C SER A 119 -9.40 15.13 12.08
N LEU A 120 -10.56 15.58 12.56
CA LEU A 120 -10.99 16.96 12.58
C LEU A 120 -11.04 17.46 14.01
N ALA A 121 -10.55 18.68 14.24
CA ALA A 121 -10.67 19.31 15.54
C ALA A 121 -12.15 19.60 15.87
N PRO A 122 -12.60 19.38 17.13
CA PRO A 122 -11.83 18.88 18.25
C PRO A 122 -11.74 17.35 18.36
N ASP A 123 -12.72 16.56 17.92
CA ASP A 123 -12.79 15.10 18.17
C ASP A 123 -13.62 14.33 17.13
N GLU A 124 -13.58 14.73 15.85
CA GLU A 124 -14.27 14.00 14.77
C GLU A 124 -13.27 13.20 13.93
N TYR A 125 -13.70 12.03 13.44
CA TYR A 125 -12.87 11.13 12.65
C TYR A 125 -13.59 10.73 11.36
N LEU A 126 -12.88 10.82 10.24
CA LEU A 126 -13.35 10.37 8.93
C LEU A 126 -12.61 9.09 8.56
N ASP A 127 -13.33 7.99 8.46
CA ASP A 127 -12.80 6.73 7.96
C ASP A 127 -12.63 6.80 6.44
N LEU A 128 -11.41 6.60 5.94
CA LEU A 128 -11.13 6.73 4.52
C LEU A 128 -11.24 5.37 3.82
N GLU A 129 -12.19 5.27 2.88
CA GLU A 129 -12.40 4.06 2.06
C GLU A 129 -11.33 3.91 0.98
N LEU A 130 -10.09 3.60 1.38
CA LEU A 130 -8.96 3.52 0.45
C LEU A 130 -9.17 2.49 -0.66
N GLY A 131 -9.80 1.36 -0.35
CA GLY A 131 -10.15 0.34 -1.33
C GLY A 131 -11.13 0.88 -2.38
N ALA A 132 -12.13 1.65 -1.96
CA ALA A 132 -13.08 2.32 -2.85
C ALA A 132 -12.38 3.34 -3.76
N ALA A 133 -11.53 4.19 -3.20
CA ALA A 133 -10.75 5.17 -3.96
C ALA A 133 -9.80 4.49 -4.98
N ALA A 134 -9.29 3.30 -4.67
CA ALA A 134 -8.48 2.51 -5.62
C ALA A 134 -9.32 1.68 -6.63
N GLY A 135 -10.64 1.88 -6.72
CA GLY A 135 -11.52 1.16 -7.65
C GLY A 135 -11.82 -0.30 -7.23
N ARG A 136 -11.78 -0.57 -5.94
CA ARG A 136 -12.17 -1.84 -5.29
C ARG A 136 -13.17 -1.55 -4.17
N SER A 137 -13.38 -2.46 -3.23
CA SER A 137 -14.25 -2.26 -2.06
C SER A 137 -13.45 -2.20 -0.77
N GLY A 138 -13.94 -1.47 0.23
CA GLY A 138 -13.42 -1.49 1.60
C GLY A 138 -12.43 -0.37 1.95
N TYR A 139 -11.92 -0.42 3.19
CA TYR A 139 -11.15 0.67 3.82
C TYR A 139 -9.63 0.52 3.72
N THR A 140 -9.15 -0.58 3.14
CA THR A 140 -7.74 -0.96 3.24
C THR A 140 -7.13 -1.23 1.88
N LEU A 141 -5.84 -0.91 1.73
CA LEU A 141 -5.07 -1.22 0.53
C LEU A 141 -4.08 -2.35 0.81
N PRO A 142 -3.98 -3.37 -0.04
CA PRO A 142 -2.88 -4.32 0.06
C PRO A 142 -1.52 -3.61 -0.09
N SER A 143 -0.60 -3.89 0.83
CA SER A 143 0.78 -3.39 0.79
C SER A 143 1.65 -4.23 -0.15
N SER A 144 1.19 -4.33 -1.39
CA SER A 144 1.73 -5.23 -2.43
C SER A 144 2.15 -4.45 -3.66
N VAL A 145 3.31 -4.82 -4.22
CA VAL A 145 3.83 -4.28 -5.48
C VAL A 145 4.29 -5.42 -6.39
N PHE A 146 3.98 -5.34 -7.68
CA PHE A 146 4.46 -6.31 -8.66
C PHE A 146 5.01 -5.59 -9.89
N ILE A 147 6.23 -5.95 -10.30
CA ILE A 147 6.84 -5.41 -11.52
C ILE A 147 6.74 -6.48 -12.61
N ALA A 148 5.85 -6.30 -13.58
CA ALA A 148 5.63 -7.33 -14.60
C ALA A 148 6.66 -7.26 -15.74
N ASP A 149 6.68 -8.30 -16.58
CA ASP A 149 7.58 -8.39 -17.73
C ASP A 149 7.26 -7.37 -18.85
N ASP A 150 6.08 -6.75 -18.81
CA ASP A 150 5.71 -5.65 -19.70
C ASP A 150 6.38 -4.31 -19.32
N GLY A 151 7.20 -4.32 -18.25
CA GLY A 151 7.94 -3.16 -17.79
C GLY A 151 7.12 -2.18 -16.96
N LYS A 152 5.96 -2.60 -16.44
CA LYS A 152 5.11 -1.81 -15.54
C LYS A 152 5.17 -2.26 -14.10
N VAL A 153 4.90 -1.33 -13.20
CA VAL A 153 4.71 -1.55 -11.77
C VAL A 153 3.22 -1.45 -11.46
N TYR A 154 2.70 -2.50 -10.83
CA TYR A 154 1.32 -2.63 -10.35
C TYR A 154 1.28 -2.54 -8.83
N PHE A 155 0.18 -2.02 -8.29
CA PHE A 155 0.01 -1.74 -6.86
C PHE A 155 -1.25 -2.39 -6.30
N GLY A 156 -1.25 -2.66 -5.00
CA GLY A 156 -2.42 -3.11 -4.27
C GLY A 156 -3.01 -4.41 -4.84
N GLN A 157 -4.32 -4.41 -5.04
CA GLN A 157 -5.02 -5.59 -5.54
C GLN A 157 -4.58 -5.97 -6.97
N GLU A 158 -4.30 -5.00 -7.83
CA GLU A 158 -3.82 -5.29 -9.18
C GLU A 158 -2.43 -5.97 -9.14
N ALA A 159 -1.57 -5.60 -8.18
CA ALA A 159 -0.30 -6.32 -7.99
C ALA A 159 -0.50 -7.79 -7.63
N ILE A 160 -1.52 -8.10 -6.83
CA ILE A 160 -1.88 -9.47 -6.47
C ILE A 160 -2.36 -10.20 -7.71
N GLU A 161 -3.41 -9.70 -8.37
CA GLU A 161 -4.03 -10.28 -9.57
C GLU A 161 -2.99 -10.56 -10.67
N ARG A 162 -2.08 -9.64 -10.94
CA ARG A 162 -1.05 -9.77 -11.99
C ARG A 162 0.06 -10.77 -11.65
N SER A 163 0.25 -11.05 -10.38
CA SER A 163 1.29 -11.99 -9.92
C SER A 163 0.79 -13.42 -9.74
N GLU A 164 -0.54 -13.62 -9.74
CA GLU A 164 -1.14 -14.93 -9.55
C GLU A 164 -0.69 -15.90 -10.65
N GLY A 165 -0.31 -17.12 -10.24
CA GLY A 165 0.15 -18.17 -11.15
C GLY A 165 1.56 -17.99 -11.70
N LEU A 166 2.29 -16.93 -11.33
CA LEU A 166 3.66 -16.69 -11.80
C LEU A 166 4.75 -17.25 -10.87
N THR A 167 4.40 -17.90 -9.76
CA THR A 167 5.37 -18.46 -8.80
C THR A 167 6.35 -19.44 -9.47
N ASP A 168 5.86 -20.28 -10.38
CA ASP A 168 6.68 -21.28 -11.08
C ASP A 168 7.60 -20.67 -12.15
N SER A 169 7.36 -19.40 -12.53
CA SER A 169 8.21 -18.65 -13.47
C SER A 169 9.41 -17.97 -12.79
N GLY A 170 9.57 -18.14 -11.46
CA GLY A 170 10.62 -17.49 -10.68
C GLY A 170 10.39 -15.98 -10.45
N ARG A 171 9.25 -15.45 -10.89
CA ARG A 171 8.80 -14.08 -10.61
C ARG A 171 8.20 -14.00 -9.22
N GLN A 172 8.44 -12.88 -8.54
CA GLN A 172 7.98 -12.67 -7.18
C GLN A 172 7.31 -11.30 -7.02
N ARG A 173 6.15 -11.31 -6.36
CA ARG A 173 5.50 -10.11 -5.83
C ARG A 173 6.25 -9.63 -4.59
N LEU A 174 6.32 -8.32 -4.44
CA LEU A 174 6.88 -7.65 -3.28
C LEU A 174 5.75 -7.39 -2.27
N ASP A 175 5.63 -8.30 -1.31
CA ASP A 175 4.80 -8.12 -0.13
C ASP A 175 5.67 -7.69 1.06
N SER A 176 5.06 -7.07 2.08
CA SER A 176 5.76 -6.71 3.32
C SER A 176 6.95 -5.77 3.13
N ILE A 177 6.92 -4.87 2.14
CA ILE A 177 8.01 -3.92 1.88
C ILE A 177 8.33 -2.99 3.07
N LYS A 178 7.38 -2.79 3.99
CA LYS A 178 7.60 -2.10 5.28
C LYS A 178 8.68 -2.80 6.13
N ALA A 179 8.82 -4.12 6.03
CA ALA A 179 9.78 -4.88 6.81
C ALA A 179 11.24 -4.45 6.52
N TRP A 180 11.52 -3.89 5.35
CA TRP A 180 12.84 -3.33 5.03
C TRP A 180 13.19 -2.09 5.85
N LEU A 181 12.19 -1.37 6.37
CA LEU A 181 12.40 -0.28 7.33
C LEU A 181 12.57 -0.83 8.74
N SER A 182 11.76 -1.82 9.13
CA SER A 182 11.75 -2.35 10.49
C SER A 182 12.99 -3.18 10.84
N GLN A 183 13.56 -3.90 9.86
CA GLN A 183 14.68 -4.83 10.07
C GLN A 183 16.06 -4.16 10.01
N GLN A 184 16.14 -2.87 9.68
CA GLN A 184 17.40 -2.15 9.57
C GLN A 184 17.62 -1.28 10.80
N THR A 185 18.79 -1.39 11.42
CA THR A 185 19.19 -0.51 12.54
C THR A 185 19.67 0.84 12.01
N GLU A 186 20.40 0.83 10.90
CA GLU A 186 20.92 1.98 10.17
C GLU A 186 21.19 1.58 8.71
N GLY A 187 21.33 2.57 7.81
CA GLY A 187 21.85 2.33 6.46
C GLY A 187 21.20 3.14 5.36
N ASN A 188 21.49 2.73 4.12
CA ASN A 188 21.03 3.37 2.90
C ASN A 188 20.19 2.38 2.08
N LEU A 189 18.87 2.59 2.04
CA LEU A 189 17.94 1.81 1.22
C LEU A 189 18.07 2.10 -0.29
N ASP A 190 18.83 3.13 -0.64
CA ASP A 190 19.08 3.58 -2.02
C ASP A 190 20.46 3.11 -2.56
N GLY A 191 21.23 2.32 -1.79
CA GLY A 191 22.55 1.84 -2.20
C GLY A 191 22.52 0.62 -3.14
N ASP A 192 23.65 0.36 -3.81
CA ASP A 192 23.80 -0.77 -4.75
C ASP A 192 23.48 -2.14 -4.13
N ALA A 193 23.78 -2.33 -2.84
CA ALA A 193 23.46 -3.54 -2.10
C ALA A 193 21.94 -3.77 -1.90
N ARG A 194 21.12 -2.75 -2.18
CA ARG A 194 19.66 -2.76 -2.03
C ARG A 194 18.94 -2.72 -3.39
N VAL A 195 19.66 -2.88 -4.49
CA VAL A 195 19.07 -3.04 -5.81
C VAL A 195 18.25 -4.33 -5.85
N LEU A 196 17.04 -4.25 -6.41
CA LEU A 196 16.13 -5.37 -6.51
C LEU A 196 16.68 -6.45 -7.44
N GLN A 197 16.52 -7.70 -7.03
CA GLN A 197 16.89 -8.86 -7.85
C GLN A 197 15.94 -9.04 -9.04
N LYS A 198 16.36 -9.80 -10.04
CA LYS A 198 15.60 -10.05 -11.28
C LYS A 198 14.25 -10.72 -11.05
N SER A 199 14.10 -11.52 -10.00
CA SER A 199 12.82 -12.12 -9.59
C SER A 199 11.77 -11.06 -9.28
N TRP A 200 12.18 -9.96 -8.63
CA TRP A 200 11.32 -8.81 -8.29
C TRP A 200 11.23 -7.78 -9.40
N ASN A 201 12.35 -7.47 -10.06
CA ASN A 201 12.43 -6.47 -11.12
C ASN A 201 13.10 -7.09 -12.37
N PRO A 202 12.32 -7.52 -13.37
CA PRO A 202 12.85 -8.18 -14.57
C PRO A 202 13.52 -7.18 -15.53
N THR A 203 13.23 -5.89 -15.36
CA THR A 203 13.58 -4.83 -16.31
C THR A 203 15.06 -4.48 -16.28
N ALA A 204 15.50 -3.66 -17.25
CA ALA A 204 16.86 -3.14 -17.30
C ALA A 204 17.08 -1.92 -16.36
N PHE A 205 16.02 -1.34 -15.81
CA PHE A 205 16.10 -0.19 -14.93
C PHE A 205 16.33 -0.65 -13.49
N LYS A 206 17.42 -0.18 -12.88
CA LYS A 206 17.75 -0.51 -11.49
C LYS A 206 16.82 0.26 -10.55
N LEU A 207 16.00 -0.48 -9.81
CA LEU A 207 15.25 0.04 -8.67
C LEU A 207 15.86 -0.52 -7.38
N THR A 208 15.87 0.29 -6.33
CA THR A 208 16.28 -0.11 -4.99
C THR A 208 15.08 -0.39 -4.09
N GLN A 209 15.31 -0.96 -2.90
CA GLN A 209 14.29 -1.06 -1.86
C GLN A 209 13.72 0.32 -1.48
N GLY A 210 14.59 1.35 -1.40
CA GLY A 210 14.18 2.72 -1.13
C GLY A 210 13.37 3.37 -2.26
N ASP A 211 13.65 3.03 -3.52
CA ASP A 211 12.81 3.43 -4.66
C ASP A 211 11.38 2.88 -4.49
N LEU A 212 11.25 1.58 -4.18
CA LEU A 212 9.97 0.89 -4.05
C LEU A 212 9.12 1.42 -2.91
N ILE A 213 9.73 1.70 -1.75
CA ILE A 213 9.01 2.30 -0.62
C ILE A 213 8.45 3.67 -1.02
N ARG A 214 9.25 4.54 -1.65
CA ARG A 214 8.79 5.87 -2.08
C ARG A 214 7.66 5.80 -3.09
N ILE A 215 7.76 4.91 -4.07
CA ILE A 215 6.70 4.73 -5.08
C ILE A 215 5.41 4.21 -4.42
N TYR A 216 5.51 3.23 -3.52
CA TYR A 216 4.33 2.73 -2.82
C TYR A 216 3.71 3.80 -1.90
N LEU A 217 4.53 4.58 -1.19
CA LEU A 217 4.04 5.71 -0.39
C LEU A 217 3.36 6.78 -1.24
N ALA A 218 3.83 7.01 -2.47
CA ALA A 218 3.18 7.91 -3.42
C ALA A 218 1.81 7.39 -3.84
N TYR A 219 1.70 6.09 -4.14
CA TYR A 219 0.42 5.43 -4.38
C TYR A 219 -0.52 5.57 -3.19
N LEU A 220 -0.07 5.20 -1.98
CA LEU A 220 -0.87 5.31 -0.75
C LEU A 220 -1.32 6.75 -0.49
N THR A 221 -0.43 7.73 -0.70
CA THR A 221 -0.72 9.15 -0.50
C THR A 221 -1.75 9.64 -1.49
N ASP A 222 -1.64 9.27 -2.77
CA ASP A 222 -2.62 9.66 -3.77
C ASP A 222 -4.00 9.07 -3.47
N ILE A 223 -4.08 7.78 -3.18
CA ILE A 223 -5.36 7.12 -2.86
C ILE A 223 -5.97 7.69 -1.57
N ALA A 224 -5.17 7.97 -0.54
CA ALA A 224 -5.66 8.61 0.68
C ALA A 224 -6.19 10.03 0.42
N ASN A 225 -5.53 10.79 -0.47
CA ASN A 225 -6.00 12.12 -0.85
C ASN A 225 -7.32 12.04 -1.64
N GLN A 226 -7.47 11.08 -2.56
CA GLN A 226 -8.72 10.86 -3.30
C GLN A 226 -9.86 10.43 -2.37
N ALA A 227 -9.57 9.55 -1.40
CA ALA A 227 -10.55 9.13 -0.40
C ALA A 227 -10.95 10.29 0.53
N LEU A 228 -10.04 11.24 0.78
CA LEU A 228 -10.31 12.41 1.61
C LEU A 228 -11.09 13.50 0.87
N SER A 229 -10.86 13.68 -0.43
CA SER A 229 -11.49 14.76 -1.22
C SER A 229 -13.00 14.64 -1.36
N VAL A 230 -13.59 13.47 -1.04
CA VAL A 230 -15.06 13.29 -1.06
C VAL A 230 -15.75 13.93 0.15
N TYR A 231 -14.98 14.33 1.17
CA TYR A 231 -15.51 14.97 2.37
C TYR A 231 -15.49 16.49 2.22
N GLU A 232 -16.51 17.14 2.77
CA GLU A 232 -16.58 18.59 2.88
C GLU A 232 -16.37 19.02 4.33
N VAL A 233 -15.49 20.00 4.53
CA VAL A 233 -15.22 20.64 5.81
C VAL A 233 -15.41 22.13 5.65
N HIS A 234 -16.19 22.77 6.53
CA HIS A 234 -16.56 24.19 6.42
C HIS A 234 -17.18 24.58 5.06
N GLY A 235 -17.92 23.66 4.42
CA GLY A 235 -18.60 23.90 3.14
C GLY A 235 -17.67 23.90 1.92
N LYS A 236 -16.49 23.28 2.03
CA LYS A 236 -15.52 23.12 0.95
C LYS A 236 -14.96 21.70 0.97
N GLU A 237 -14.76 21.10 -0.20
CA GLU A 237 -14.03 19.84 -0.34
C GLU A 237 -12.63 19.95 0.30
N VAL A 238 -12.25 18.91 1.04
CA VAL A 238 -10.93 18.87 1.67
C VAL A 238 -9.84 18.82 0.60
N GLY A 239 -8.87 19.70 0.72
CA GLY A 239 -7.76 19.81 -0.21
C GLY A 239 -6.76 18.66 -0.10
N ARG A 240 -5.95 18.52 -1.14
CA ARG A 240 -4.90 17.51 -1.22
C ARG A 240 -3.70 17.78 -0.30
N TYR A 241 -3.53 19.01 0.17
CA TYR A 241 -2.33 19.47 0.89
C TYR A 241 -2.58 19.62 2.38
N VAL A 242 -3.23 18.62 2.98
CA VAL A 242 -3.44 18.54 4.43
C VAL A 242 -2.21 18.06 5.17
N LYS A 243 -2.11 18.45 6.45
CA LYS A 243 -1.05 17.97 7.33
C LYS A 243 -1.24 16.47 7.58
N ARG A 244 -0.13 15.74 7.69
CA ARG A 244 -0.11 14.28 7.82
C ARG A 244 0.66 13.81 9.02
N ARG A 245 0.19 12.73 9.64
CA ARG A 245 0.96 11.90 10.55
C ARG A 245 1.05 10.48 10.01
N PHE A 246 2.04 9.73 10.47
CA PHE A 246 2.23 8.36 10.06
C PHE A 246 2.52 7.45 11.24
N ALA A 247 2.01 6.22 11.15
CA ALA A 247 2.33 5.15 12.08
C ALA A 247 3.76 4.64 11.85
N ARG A 248 4.52 4.49 12.93
CA ARG A 248 5.86 3.90 12.91
C ARG A 248 5.93 2.66 13.80
N PRO A 249 6.72 1.65 13.44
CA PRO A 249 7.04 0.55 14.34
C PRO A 249 7.57 1.04 15.69
N CYS A 250 7.26 0.26 16.73
CA CYS A 250 7.88 0.42 18.04
C CYS A 250 9.28 -0.22 18.04
N TRP A 251 10.31 0.57 17.73
CA TRP A 251 11.70 0.11 17.85
C TRP A 251 12.21 0.23 19.29
N PRO A 252 12.95 -0.77 19.79
CA PRO A 252 13.54 -0.72 21.13
C PRO A 252 14.70 0.28 21.21
N ASP A 253 15.37 0.56 20.09
CA ASP A 253 16.49 1.48 20.01
C ASP A 253 16.06 2.90 19.57
N GLN A 254 16.49 3.90 20.35
CA GLN A 254 16.20 5.30 20.08
C GLN A 254 16.96 5.82 18.85
N ALA A 255 18.16 5.32 18.58
CA ALA A 255 18.93 5.72 17.40
C ALA A 255 18.25 5.22 16.12
N GLN A 256 17.87 3.94 16.09
CA GLN A 256 17.04 3.36 15.03
C GLN A 256 15.73 4.14 14.82
N THR A 257 15.03 4.48 15.90
CA THR A 257 13.78 5.28 15.84
C THR A 257 14.02 6.63 15.16
N LYS A 258 15.06 7.38 15.56
CA LYS A 258 15.38 8.69 14.97
C LYS A 258 15.76 8.59 13.50
N TRP A 259 16.54 7.57 13.13
CA TRP A 259 16.93 7.34 11.74
C TRP A 259 15.71 7.02 10.87
N ALA A 260 14.89 6.06 11.30
CA ALA A 260 13.71 5.63 10.54
C ALA A 260 12.65 6.72 10.45
N ASP A 261 12.44 7.52 11.51
CA ASP A 261 11.54 8.68 11.50
C ASP A 261 11.99 9.72 10.46
N LYS A 262 13.28 10.08 10.46
CA LYS A 262 13.84 11.02 9.49
C LYS A 262 13.71 10.50 8.06
N LEU A 263 13.99 9.22 7.84
CA LEU A 263 13.87 8.58 6.54
C LEU A 263 12.42 8.58 6.05
N MET A 264 11.47 8.17 6.89
CA MET A 264 10.05 8.14 6.56
C MET A 264 9.49 9.54 6.27
N ARG A 265 9.87 10.55 7.04
CA ARG A 265 9.48 11.95 6.77
C ARG A 265 9.94 12.40 5.39
N THR A 266 11.20 12.12 5.07
CA THR A 266 11.78 12.44 3.75
C THR A 266 11.04 11.71 2.64
N MET A 267 10.80 10.40 2.80
CA MET A 267 10.11 9.57 1.81
C MET A 267 8.65 10.00 1.61
N LEU A 268 7.93 10.40 2.67
CA LEU A 268 6.56 10.89 2.58
C LEU A 268 6.46 12.26 1.89
N ALA A 269 7.41 13.16 2.17
CA ALA A 269 7.46 14.44 1.47
C ALA A 269 7.76 14.27 -0.04
N GLU A 270 8.69 13.37 -0.38
CA GLU A 270 8.97 12.99 -1.78
C GLU A 270 7.79 12.27 -2.43
N ALA A 271 7.10 11.41 -1.66
CA ALA A 271 5.91 10.70 -2.10
C ALA A 271 4.77 11.65 -2.47
N GLN A 272 4.62 12.81 -1.82
CA GLN A 272 3.61 13.79 -2.22
C GLN A 272 3.82 14.28 -3.66
N VAL A 273 5.06 14.62 -4.04
CA VAL A 273 5.37 15.12 -5.39
C VAL A 273 5.12 14.02 -6.43
N LEU A 274 5.49 12.78 -6.11
CA LEU A 274 5.18 11.63 -6.96
C LEU A 274 3.67 11.37 -7.04
N ALA A 275 2.95 11.49 -5.93
CA ALA A 275 1.50 11.33 -5.87
C ALA A 275 0.81 12.37 -6.75
N ASP A 276 1.24 13.63 -6.70
CA ASP A 276 0.76 14.71 -7.57
C ASP A 276 1.05 14.40 -9.05
N THR A 277 2.23 13.85 -9.34
CA THR A 277 2.69 13.55 -10.71
C THR A 277 1.95 12.37 -11.35
N PHE A 278 1.55 11.38 -10.55
CA PHE A 278 0.93 10.14 -11.03
C PHE A 278 -0.55 10.01 -10.66
N SER A 279 -1.18 11.08 -10.16
CA SER A 279 -2.59 11.10 -9.82
C SER A 279 -3.44 10.63 -11.02
N ASP A 280 -4.44 9.80 -10.75
CA ASP A 280 -5.33 9.14 -11.74
C ASP A 280 -4.64 8.16 -12.72
N ARG A 281 -3.35 7.87 -12.55
CA ARG A 281 -2.58 7.03 -13.50
C ARG A 281 -2.13 5.69 -12.93
N TRP A 282 -2.54 5.34 -11.71
CA TRP A 282 -2.11 4.11 -11.04
C TRP A 282 -2.74 2.84 -11.64
N ALA A 283 -3.99 2.94 -12.11
CA ALA A 283 -4.71 1.81 -12.68
C ALA A 283 -4.05 1.32 -13.98
N GLY A 284 -3.85 0.00 -14.11
CA GLY A 284 -3.18 -0.58 -15.27
C GLY A 284 -1.66 -0.51 -15.22
N GLY A 285 -1.10 -0.05 -14.10
CA GLY A 285 0.32 0.02 -13.80
C GLY A 285 1.07 1.14 -14.52
N ILE A 286 2.15 1.60 -13.89
CA ILE A 286 3.01 2.70 -14.38
C ILE A 286 4.33 2.13 -14.89
N SER A 287 4.87 2.67 -15.99
CA SER A 287 6.17 2.24 -16.52
C SER A 287 7.29 2.39 -15.46
N VAL A 288 8.10 1.34 -15.31
CA VAL A 288 9.30 1.35 -14.44
C VAL A 288 10.26 2.47 -14.85
N ALA A 289 10.42 2.70 -16.16
CA ALA A 289 11.29 3.74 -16.68
C ALA A 289 10.83 5.13 -16.23
N GLU A 290 9.52 5.37 -16.30
CA GLU A 290 8.89 6.62 -15.90
C GLU A 290 9.01 6.85 -14.39
N LEU A 291 8.69 5.84 -13.58
CA LEU A 291 8.83 5.90 -12.13
C LEU A 291 10.27 6.18 -11.71
N LYS A 292 11.25 5.51 -12.34
CA LYS A 292 12.66 5.75 -12.07
C LYS A 292 13.07 7.16 -12.45
N ALA A 293 12.66 7.65 -13.62
CA ALA A 293 12.93 9.01 -14.06
C ALA A 293 12.35 10.04 -13.07
N ALA A 294 11.10 9.87 -12.64
CA ALA A 294 10.45 10.75 -11.67
C ALA A 294 11.18 10.75 -10.32
N LEU A 295 11.54 9.57 -9.79
CA LEU A 295 12.31 9.43 -8.55
C LEU A 295 13.66 10.16 -8.61
N GLU A 296 14.40 9.98 -9.69
CA GLU A 296 15.70 10.64 -9.89
C GLU A 296 15.55 12.17 -9.97
N GLN A 297 14.47 12.67 -10.56
CA GLN A 297 14.17 14.10 -10.58
C GLN A 297 13.75 14.61 -9.19
N VAL A 298 12.87 13.90 -8.48
CA VAL A 298 12.39 14.28 -7.14
C VAL A 298 13.54 14.40 -6.14
N ARG A 299 14.50 13.46 -6.18
CA ARG A 299 15.70 13.50 -5.32
C ARG A 299 16.60 14.72 -5.56
N ARG A 300 16.52 15.33 -6.76
CA ARG A 300 17.32 16.50 -7.15
C ARG A 300 16.59 17.82 -6.91
N LEU A 301 15.34 17.77 -6.43
CA LEU A 301 14.61 18.99 -6.08
C LEU A 301 15.34 19.73 -4.96
N PRO A 302 15.39 21.07 -5.02
CA PRO A 302 16.08 21.88 -4.01
C PRO A 302 15.34 21.92 -2.66
N SER A 303 14.06 21.57 -2.67
CA SER A 303 13.17 21.55 -1.50
C SER A 303 12.17 20.41 -1.59
N ARG A 304 11.51 20.14 -0.46
CA ARG A 304 10.44 19.13 -0.31
C ARG A 304 9.25 19.78 0.42
N PRO A 305 8.02 19.27 0.26
CA PRO A 305 6.86 19.78 0.97
C PRO A 305 6.83 19.28 2.42
N ASP A 306 7.88 19.56 3.18
CA ASP A 306 8.07 19.08 4.56
C ASP A 306 7.01 19.64 5.52
N TYR A 307 6.39 20.79 5.17
CA TYR A 307 5.29 21.39 5.93
C TYR A 307 4.05 20.48 6.04
N LEU A 308 3.90 19.51 5.13
CA LEU A 308 2.83 18.52 5.16
C LEU A 308 3.09 17.40 6.17
N ILE A 309 4.31 17.23 6.67
CA ILE A 309 4.69 16.06 7.47
C ILE A 309 4.81 16.41 8.96
N GLY A 310 3.77 16.11 9.72
CA GLY A 310 3.72 16.19 11.17
C GLY A 310 4.43 15.04 11.89
N ASP A 311 4.12 14.84 13.16
CA ASP A 311 4.78 13.85 14.02
C ASP A 311 4.48 12.40 13.65
N SER A 312 5.45 11.51 13.86
CA SER A 312 5.20 10.07 13.83
C SER A 312 4.54 9.59 15.12
N VAL A 313 3.68 8.59 14.99
CA VAL A 313 2.95 7.96 16.11
C VAL A 313 3.39 6.50 16.22
N PRO A 314 3.80 6.00 17.39
CA PRO A 314 4.11 4.58 17.56
C PRO A 314 2.87 3.72 17.29
N GLU A 315 3.04 2.64 16.54
CA GLU A 315 2.01 1.61 16.37
C GLU A 315 1.61 1.02 17.74
N PRO A 316 0.31 0.80 17.99
CA PRO A 316 -0.14 0.14 19.21
C PRO A 316 0.44 -1.28 19.27
N VAL A 317 1.07 -1.62 20.39
CA VAL A 317 1.60 -2.95 20.73
C VAL A 317 0.54 -3.84 21.36
#